data_AF-A0A453A5J0-F1
#
_entry.id   AF-A0A453A5J0-F1
#
_cell.length_a   1.000
_cell.length_b   1.000
_cell.length_c   1.000
_cell.angle_alpha   90.00
_cell.angle_beta   90.00
_cell.angle_gamma   90.00
#
_symmetry.space_group_name_H-M   'P 1'
#
loop_
_entity.id
_entity.type
_entity.pdbx_description
1 polymer ?
#
loop_
_entity_poly.entity_id
_entity_poly.type
_entity_poly.pdbx_seq_one_letter_code
_entity_poly.pdbx_strand_id
1 'polypeptide(L)' 'MVAAFEKACGKKIPLVYAGRRAGDAETVYAATAKAEKELKWKAKYGVEEMCRDLWNWASKNPYGYGSSDNGH' A
#
# COMPACT_ATOMS: atom_id res chain seq x y z
N MET A 1 1.00 -8.23 3.39
CA MET A 1 1.48 -6.91 2.92
C MET A 1 2.98 -6.91 2.64
N VAL A 2 3.85 -7.13 3.63
CA VAL A 2 5.32 -7.08 3.44
C VAL A 2 5.81 -8.00 2.33
N ALA A 3 5.44 -9.28 2.34
CA ALA A 3 5.86 -10.23 1.30
C ALA A 3 5.43 -9.82 -0.12
N ALA A 4 4.22 -9.30 -0.28
CA ALA A 4 3.74 -8.79 -1.56
C ALA A 4 4.54 -7.55 -2.02
N PHE A 5 4.94 -6.70 -1.07
CA PHE A 5 5.78 -5.54 -1.37
C PHE A 5 7.22 -5.94 -1.70
N GLU A 6 7.81 -6.93 -1.00
CA GLU A 6 9.13 -7.50 -1.35
C GLU A 6 9.14 -8.04 -2.78
N LYS A 7 8.07 -8.76 -3.18
CA LYS A 7 7.89 -9.24 -4.56
C LYS A 7 7.82 -8.08 -5.55
N ALA A 8 7.09 -7.01 -5.21
CA ALA A 8 6.95 -5.84 -6.07
C ALA A 8 8.26 -5.04 -6.24
N CYS A 9 9.04 -4.85 -5.17
CA CYS A 9 10.27 -4.08 -5.22
C CYS A 9 11.52 -4.91 -5.56
N GLY A 10 11.41 -6.24 -5.56
CA GLY A 10 12.53 -7.16 -5.81
C GLY A 10 13.59 -7.15 -4.70
N LYS A 11 13.26 -6.62 -3.51
CA LYS A 11 14.18 -6.46 -2.39
C LYS A 11 13.61 -7.06 -1.12
N LYS A 12 14.49 -7.58 -0.28
CA LYS A 12 14.14 -7.97 1.09
C LYS A 12 13.97 -6.74 1.97
N ILE A 13 12.90 -6.72 2.77
CA ILE A 13 12.54 -5.62 3.64
C ILE A 13 12.80 -6.06 5.07
N PRO A 14 13.78 -5.47 5.77
CA PRO A 14 14.04 -5.78 7.17
C PRO A 14 12.80 -5.48 8.02
N LEU A 15 12.41 -6.44 8.86
CA LEU A 15 11.31 -6.30 9.80
C LEU A 15 11.82 -6.38 11.24
N VAL A 16 11.28 -5.51 12.09
CA VAL A 16 11.48 -5.55 13.53
C VAL A 16 10.11 -5.55 14.18
N TYR A 17 9.85 -6.56 15.01
CA TYR A 17 8.63 -6.61 15.80
C TYR A 17 8.75 -5.66 16.99
N ALA A 18 7.81 -4.73 17.10
CA ALA A 18 7.72 -3.77 18.19
C ALA A 18 6.44 -4.00 19.01
N GLY A 19 6.32 -3.33 20.16
CA GLY A 19 5.09 -3.35 20.95
C GLY A 19 3.88 -2.83 20.17
N ARG A 20 2.67 -3.21 20.61
CA ARG A 20 1.43 -2.71 20.00
C ARG A 20 1.34 -1.20 20.15
N ARG A 21 0.96 -0.52 19.07
CA ARG A 21 0.59 0.90 19.14
C ARG A 21 -0.80 1.00 19.78
N ALA A 22 -0.94 1.87 20.78
CA ALA A 22 -2.19 2.06 21.50
C ALA A 22 -3.32 2.48 20.55
N GLY A 23 -4.50 1.87 20.68
CA GLY A 23 -5.66 2.13 19.83
C GLY A 23 -5.79 1.24 18.59
N ASP A 24 -4.76 0.46 18.22
CA ASP A 24 -4.86 -0.46 17.09
C ASP A 24 -5.73 -1.68 17.43
N ALA A 25 -6.81 -1.87 16.66
CA ALA A 25 -7.59 -3.09 16.66
C ALA A 25 -6.79 -4.27 16.09
N GLU A 26 -7.10 -5.50 16.50
CA GLU A 26 -6.36 -6.69 16.06
C GLU A 26 -6.61 -7.04 14.59
N THR A 27 -7.86 -6.94 14.11
CA THR A 27 -8.23 -7.19 12.72
C THR A 27 -9.49 -6.40 12.36
N VAL A 28 -9.48 -5.79 11.17
CA VAL A 28 -10.62 -5.04 10.62
C VAL A 28 -10.70 -5.28 9.11
N TYR A 29 -11.89 -5.63 8.63
CA TYR A 29 -12.20 -5.81 7.20
C TYR A 29 -13.66 -5.42 6.92
N ALA A 30 -13.97 -5.08 5.67
CA ALA A 30 -15.29 -4.63 5.26
C ALA A 30 -16.12 -5.74 4.62
N ALA A 31 -17.41 -5.81 4.96
CA ALA A 31 -18.39 -6.56 4.17
C ALA A 31 -18.84 -5.71 2.97
N THR A 32 -18.53 -6.13 1.74
CA THR A 32 -18.66 -5.30 0.53
C THR A 32 -19.93 -5.55 -0.29
N ALA A 33 -20.74 -6.55 0.09
CA ALA A 33 -21.91 -7.00 -0.68
C ALA A 33 -22.93 -5.89 -0.96
N LYS A 34 -23.12 -4.95 -0.01
CA LYS A 34 -24.05 -3.83 -0.17
C LYS A 34 -23.62 -2.88 -1.29
N ALA A 35 -22.33 -2.53 -1.35
CA ALA A 35 -21.78 -1.66 -2.40
C ALA A 35 -21.89 -2.31 -3.79
N GLU A 36 -21.64 -3.62 -3.88
CA GLU A 36 -21.79 -4.38 -5.14
C GLU A 36 -23.26 -4.39 -5.61
N LYS A 37 -24.21 -4.59 -4.69
CA LYS A 37 -25.64 -4.61 -5.01
C LYS A 37 -26.18 -3.24 -5.44
N GLU A 38 -25.93 -2.22 -4.64
CA GLU A 38 -26.58 -0.90 -4.75
C GLU A 38 -25.82 0.04 -5.70
N LEU A 39 -24.49 0.04 -5.64
CA LEU A 39 -23.66 0.96 -6.42
C LEU A 39 -23.10 0.32 -7.69
N LYS A 40 -23.32 -1.00 -7.88
CA LYS A 40 -22.69 -1.80 -8.94
C LYS A 40 -21.17 -1.65 -8.97
N TRP A 41 -20.58 -1.39 -7.80
CA TRP A 41 -19.16 -1.14 -7.63
C TRP A 41 -18.50 -2.30 -6.89
N LYS A 42 -17.30 -2.68 -7.35
CA LYS A 42 -16.47 -3.72 -6.74
C LYS A 42 -15.01 -3.35 -6.89
N ALA A 43 -14.22 -3.57 -5.83
CA ALA A 43 -12.77 -3.45 -5.90
C ALA A 43 -12.22 -4.50 -6.89
N LYS A 44 -11.49 -4.03 -7.90
CA LYS A 44 -10.99 -4.86 -9.01
C LYS A 44 -9.56 -5.36 -8.80
N TYR A 45 -8.80 -4.68 -7.96
CA TYR A 45 -7.38 -4.92 -7.77
C TYR A 45 -7.11 -5.52 -6.40
N GLY A 46 -6.19 -6.48 -6.36
CA GLY A 46 -5.75 -7.13 -5.14
C GLY A 46 -4.52 -6.46 -4.53
N VAL A 47 -3.97 -7.12 -3.51
CA VAL A 47 -2.81 -6.63 -2.75
C VAL A 47 -1.55 -6.60 -3.60
N GLU A 48 -1.40 -7.52 -4.57
CA GLU A 48 -0.21 -7.54 -5.43
C GLU A 48 -0.17 -6.33 -6.36
N GLU A 49 -1.29 -5.99 -7.01
CA GLU A 49 -1.40 -4.82 -7.88
C GLU A 49 -1.22 -3.53 -7.08
N MET A 50 -1.80 -3.44 -5.88
CA MET A 50 -1.60 -2.31 -4.98
C MET A 50 -0.11 -2.10 -4.66
N CYS A 51 0.62 -3.17 -4.30
CA CYS A 51 2.05 -3.08 -4.00
C CYS A 51 2.89 -2.70 -5.24
N ARG A 52 2.58 -3.28 -6.41
CA ARG A 52 3.26 -2.98 -7.68
C ARG A 52 3.12 -1.50 -8.03
N ASP A 53 1.91 -0.98 -8.01
CA ASP A 53 1.61 0.39 -8.43
C ASP A 53 2.22 1.41 -7.45
N LEU A 54 2.18 1.11 -6.15
CA LEU A 54 2.85 1.90 -5.12
C LEU A 54 4.37 1.93 -5.32
N TRP A 55 5.01 0.78 -5.57
CA TRP A 55 6.46 0.73 -5.82
C TRP A 55 6.84 1.49 -7.10
N ASN A 56 6.08 1.35 -8.18
CA ASN A 56 6.29 2.10 -9.41
C ASN A 56 6.23 3.62 -9.18
N TRP A 57 5.29 4.10 -8.36
CA TRP A 57 5.23 5.51 -8.00
C TRP A 57 6.43 5.93 -7.13
N ALA A 58 6.67 5.22 -6.02
CA ALA A 58 7.69 5.58 -5.05
C ALA A 58 9.11 5.52 -5.63
N SER A 59 9.40 4.54 -6.50
CA SER A 59 10.71 4.42 -7.16
C SER A 59 10.99 5.55 -8.14
N LYS A 60 9.95 6.09 -8.79
CA LYS A 60 10.06 7.22 -9.73
C LYS A 60 10.02 8.58 -9.04
N ASN A 61 9.44 8.63 -7.84
CA ASN A 61 9.22 9.87 -7.09
C ASN A 61 9.70 9.67 -5.64
N PRO A 62 11.01 9.46 -5.43
CA PRO A 62 11.55 9.16 -4.09
C PRO A 62 11.31 10.28 -3.07
N TYR A 63 11.11 11.53 -3.55
CA TYR A 63 10.79 12.70 -2.73
C TYR A 63 9.33 13.17 -2.90
N GLY A 64 8.46 12.29 -3.40
CA GLY A 64 7.08 12.63 -3.73
C GLY A 64 6.98 13.63 -4.88
N TYR A 65 5.99 14.53 -4.83
CA TYR A 65 5.80 15.56 -5.86
C TYR A 65 6.83 16.70 -5.81
N GLY A 66 7.64 16.76 -4.75
CA GLY A 66 8.68 17.78 -4.57
C GLY A 66 9.97 17.37 -5.27
N SER A 67 10.09 17.67 -6.56
CA SER A 67 11.37 17.59 -7.29
C SER A 67 11.41 18.66 -8.37
N SER A 68 11.39 19.93 -7.95
CA SER A 68 12.08 20.98 -8.68
C SER A 68 13.37 21.24 -7.92
N ASP A 69 14.46 20.78 -8.51
CA ASP A 69 15.82 21.19 -8.18
C ASP A 69 15.88 22.73 -8.21
N ASN A 70 15.77 23.38 -7.06
CA ASN A 70 16.20 24.77 -6.92
C ASN A 70 17.71 24.73 -6.77
N GLY A 71 18.40 24.61 -7.92
CA GLY A 71 19.84 24.77 -8.00
C GLY A 71 20.24 26.15 -7.48
N HIS A 72 20.90 26.15 -6.32
CA HIS A 72 21.96 27.10 -6.01
C HIS A 72 23.28 26.54 -6.56
#